data_AF-A0A942F6C8-F1
#
_entry.id   AF-A0A942F6C8-F1
#
_cell.length_a   1.000
_cell.length_b   1.000
_cell.length_c   1.000
_cell.angle_alpha   90.00
_cell.angle_beta   90.00
_cell.angle_gamma   90.00
#
_symmetry.space_group_name_H-M   'P 1'
#
loop_
_entity.id
_entity.type
_entity.pdbx_description
1 polymer ?
#
loop_
_entity_poly.entity_id
_entity_poly.type
_entity_poly.pdbx_seq_one_letter_code
_entity_poly.pdbx_strand_id
1 'polypeptide(L)'
;MDKIEGTTATGLTTSRTVMDVHPYNLGFEVKTDQKGDGIGSSDKSPINAAITQALRNTSGFINYCFEKLRWTNTNQQLIYRFIPVIFTTANLWVSDVDIGKSNLSDGKLPNDLVNAKKVDWIWFNQNRPDTLSPDLFLLGKQNYPVSYEYYKFLRSVAIVGSSGVESFLTKDYPSYLQNTDK
;
A
#
# COMPACT_ATOMS: atom_id res chain seq x y z
N MET A 1 39.38 32.67 -46.96
CA MET A 1 38.48 31.53 -47.30
C MET A 1 38.70 30.52 -46.18
N ASP A 2 37.97 30.69 -45.08
CA ASP A 2 38.20 29.93 -43.86
C ASP A 2 37.30 28.70 -43.84
N LYS A 3 37.93 27.56 -43.58
CA LYS A 3 37.28 26.26 -43.44
C LYS A 3 36.49 26.24 -42.12
N ILE A 4 35.20 25.97 -42.21
CA ILE A 4 34.33 25.71 -41.05
C ILE A 4 34.49 24.22 -40.70
N GLU A 5 35.10 23.94 -39.55
CA GLU A 5 35.23 22.59 -39.00
C GLU A 5 33.91 22.15 -38.36
N GLY A 6 33.51 20.92 -38.68
CA GLY A 6 32.24 20.31 -38.27
C GLY A 6 32.24 19.92 -36.79
N THR A 7 31.24 20.40 -36.06
CA THR A 7 30.92 19.95 -34.70
C THR A 7 30.17 18.62 -34.76
N THR A 8 30.81 17.55 -34.31
CA THR A 8 30.22 16.21 -34.21
C THR A 8 29.40 16.10 -32.93
N ALA A 9 28.08 15.98 -33.08
CA ALA A 9 27.15 15.80 -31.96
C ALA A 9 27.40 14.46 -31.27
N THR A 10 27.97 14.52 -30.06
CA THR A 10 28.29 13.37 -29.22
C THR A 10 27.09 13.05 -28.31
N GLY A 11 26.54 11.86 -28.47
CA GLY A 11 25.94 11.04 -27.41
C GLY A 11 24.81 11.63 -26.56
N LEU A 12 23.56 11.38 -26.96
CA LEU A 12 22.45 11.23 -26.00
C LEU A 12 22.32 9.74 -25.66
N THR A 13 23.05 9.30 -24.64
CA THR A 13 22.81 8.01 -23.99
C THR A 13 21.53 8.15 -23.18
N THR A 14 20.43 7.65 -23.72
CA THR A 14 19.16 7.51 -22.99
C THR A 14 19.39 6.59 -21.80
N SER A 15 19.50 7.20 -20.62
CA SER A 15 19.49 6.52 -19.33
C SER A 15 18.26 5.61 -19.29
N ARG A 16 18.51 4.30 -19.24
CA ARG A 16 17.48 3.27 -19.10
C ARG A 16 16.87 3.45 -17.71
N THR A 17 15.67 4.03 -17.65
CA THR A 17 14.89 4.13 -16.41
C THR A 17 14.76 2.73 -15.83
N VAL A 18 15.43 2.51 -14.71
CA VAL A 18 15.24 1.33 -13.88
C VAL A 18 13.75 1.30 -13.55
N MET A 19 13.05 0.25 -13.98
CA MET A 19 11.67 0.07 -13.54
C MET A 19 11.72 -0.08 -12.02
N ASP A 20 11.12 0.85 -11.30
CA ASP A 20 10.90 0.72 -9.86
C ASP A 20 10.06 -0.54 -9.65
N VAL A 21 10.75 -1.64 -9.30
CA VAL A 21 10.11 -2.89 -8.93
C VAL A 21 9.42 -2.62 -7.60
N HIS A 22 8.11 -2.36 -7.66
CA HIS A 22 7.32 -2.19 -6.45
C HIS A 22 7.26 -3.55 -5.74
N PRO A 23 7.76 -3.67 -4.50
CA PRO A 23 7.71 -4.93 -3.78
C PRO A 23 6.25 -5.32 -3.56
N TYR A 24 5.85 -6.47 -4.08
CA TYR A 24 4.55 -7.06 -3.79
C TYR A 24 4.58 -7.66 -2.39
N ASN A 25 3.73 -7.15 -1.49
CA ASN A 25 3.60 -7.69 -0.14
C ASN A 25 2.52 -8.78 -0.16
N LEU A 26 2.92 -10.04 0.03
CA LEU A 26 1.98 -11.14 0.22
C LEU A 26 1.69 -11.33 1.71
N GLY A 27 0.41 -11.37 2.06
CA GLY A 27 -0.06 -11.57 3.42
C GLY A 27 -0.53 -13.00 3.60
N PHE A 28 0.01 -13.69 4.61
CA PHE A 28 -0.40 -15.04 4.96
C PHE A 28 -0.90 -15.06 6.40
N GLU A 29 -2.01 -15.76 6.61
CA GLU A 29 -2.53 -16.04 7.93
C GLU A 29 -1.97 -17.37 8.42
N VAL A 30 -1.19 -17.33 9.51
CA VAL A 30 -0.66 -18.54 10.13
C VAL A 30 -1.52 -18.88 11.32
N LYS A 31 -2.27 -19.97 11.22
CA LYS A 31 -2.97 -20.56 12.37
C LYS A 31 -1.95 -21.29 13.23
N THR A 32 -1.94 -21.00 14.51
CA THR A 32 -1.17 -21.75 15.49
C THR A 32 -2.12 -22.63 16.29
N ASP A 33 -1.61 -23.70 16.90
CA ASP A 33 -2.41 -24.55 17.79
C ASP A 33 -2.83 -23.84 19.09
N GLN A 34 -2.44 -22.57 19.27
CA GLN A 34 -2.94 -21.76 20.36
C GLN A 34 -4.41 -21.45 20.12
N LYS A 35 -5.22 -21.89 21.08
CA LYS A 35 -6.67 -21.74 21.11
C LYS A 35 -7.02 -20.25 21.21
N GLY A 36 -7.23 -19.59 20.08
CA GLY A 36 -7.93 -18.30 19.98
C GLY A 36 -9.43 -18.52 19.77
N ASP A 37 -10.25 -17.51 20.06
CA ASP A 37 -11.73 -17.56 20.04
C ASP A 37 -12.38 -17.76 18.64
N GLY A 38 -11.64 -18.26 17.65
CA GLY A 38 -12.08 -18.35 16.27
C GLY A 38 -12.88 -19.61 15.95
N ILE A 39 -14.18 -19.66 16.30
CA ILE A 39 -15.16 -20.42 15.51
C ILE A 39 -15.42 -19.61 14.24
N GLY A 40 -14.42 -19.53 13.36
CA GLY A 40 -14.52 -18.84 12.08
C GLY A 40 -14.98 -19.80 10.99
N SER A 41 -16.06 -19.45 10.28
CA SER A 41 -16.48 -20.16 9.07
C SER A 41 -15.35 -20.20 8.04
N SER A 42 -15.15 -21.36 7.43
CA SER A 42 -13.98 -21.76 6.62
C SER A 42 -13.71 -20.91 5.37
N ASP A 43 -14.61 -20.02 4.98
CA ASP A 43 -14.67 -19.59 3.59
C ASP A 43 -13.98 -18.24 3.31
N LYS A 44 -13.64 -17.45 4.34
CA LYS A 44 -12.93 -16.17 4.15
C LYS A 44 -11.87 -15.94 5.22
N SER A 45 -10.66 -15.58 4.80
CA SER A 45 -9.60 -15.17 5.72
C SER A 45 -10.02 -13.90 6.49
N PRO A 46 -10.01 -13.91 7.84
CA PRO A 46 -10.32 -12.75 8.68
C PRO A 46 -9.59 -11.46 8.31
N ILE A 47 -8.34 -11.54 7.85
CA ILE A 47 -7.58 -10.35 7.44
C ILE A 47 -8.21 -9.66 6.23
N ASN A 48 -8.62 -10.44 5.23
CA ASN A 48 -9.27 -9.91 4.02
C ASN A 48 -10.65 -9.31 4.35
N ALA A 49 -11.39 -9.92 5.28
CA ALA A 49 -12.65 -9.38 5.75
C ALA A 49 -12.45 -8.04 6.49
N ALA A 50 -11.45 -7.97 7.37
CA ALA A 50 -11.09 -6.76 8.10
C ALA A 50 -10.63 -5.63 7.15
N ILE A 51 -9.80 -5.94 6.15
CA ILE A 51 -9.38 -4.96 5.14
C ILE A 51 -10.57 -4.47 4.32
N THR A 52 -11.43 -5.39 3.86
CA THR A 52 -12.64 -5.02 3.12
C THR A 52 -13.51 -4.06 3.93
N GLN A 53 -13.69 -4.34 5.23
CA GLN A 53 -14.46 -3.49 6.13
C GLN A 53 -13.79 -2.12 6.33
N ALA A 54 -12.47 -2.08 6.57
CA ALA A 54 -11.72 -0.84 6.75
C ALA A 54 -11.80 0.07 5.50
N LEU A 55 -11.64 -0.51 4.30
CA LEU A 55 -11.74 0.21 3.04
C LEU A 55 -13.17 0.70 2.76
N ARG A 56 -14.19 -0.12 3.04
CA ARG A 56 -15.60 0.26 2.90
C ARG A 56 -15.96 1.41 3.84
N ASN A 57 -15.58 1.31 5.11
CA ASN A 57 -15.81 2.35 6.11
C ASN A 57 -15.12 3.66 5.72
N THR A 58 -13.86 3.58 5.30
CA THR A 58 -13.09 4.76 4.86
C THR A 58 -13.77 5.43 3.67
N SER A 59 -14.21 4.66 2.69
CA SER A 59 -14.85 5.21 1.48
C SER A 59 -16.22 5.81 1.79
N GLY A 60 -17.03 5.15 2.61
CA GLY A 60 -18.30 5.69 3.08
C GLY A 60 -18.13 6.97 3.90
N PHE A 61 -17.10 7.03 4.75
CA PHE A 61 -16.79 8.23 5.53
C PHE A 61 -16.32 9.38 4.64
N ILE A 62 -15.48 9.13 3.64
CA ILE A 62 -15.09 10.13 2.64
C ILE A 62 -16.33 10.69 1.95
N ASN A 63 -17.19 9.83 1.40
CA ASN A 63 -18.43 10.26 0.74
C ASN A 63 -19.29 11.12 1.68
N TYR A 64 -19.49 10.68 2.92
CA TYR A 64 -20.24 11.43 3.93
C TYR A 64 -19.65 12.82 4.20
N CYS A 65 -18.32 12.92 4.40
CA CYS A 65 -17.66 14.19 4.66
C CYS A 65 -17.82 15.19 3.52
N PHE A 66 -17.64 14.75 2.28
CA PHE A 66 -17.70 15.64 1.12
C PHE A 66 -19.14 16.00 0.71
N GLU A 67 -20.11 15.10 0.89
CA GLU A 67 -21.52 15.39 0.59
C GLU A 67 -22.21 16.24 1.66
N LYS A 68 -22.00 15.91 2.94
CA LYS A 68 -22.80 16.45 4.05
C LYS A 68 -22.12 17.58 4.79
N LEU A 69 -20.82 17.49 5.04
CA LEU A 69 -20.12 18.48 5.87
C LEU A 69 -19.72 19.74 5.09
N ARG A 70 -19.90 19.77 3.75
CA ARG A 70 -19.54 20.91 2.88
C ARG A 70 -18.18 21.51 3.26
N TRP A 71 -17.16 20.66 3.41
CA TRP A 71 -15.78 21.08 3.69
C TRP A 71 -15.17 22.04 2.64
N THR A 72 -15.93 22.37 1.61
CA THR A 72 -15.63 23.31 0.52
C THR A 72 -15.72 24.78 0.89
N ASN A 73 -16.23 25.17 2.08
CA ASN A 73 -16.50 26.58 2.39
C ASN A 73 -15.33 27.35 3.03
N THR A 74 -14.13 26.78 3.04
CA THR A 74 -12.92 27.51 3.44
C THR A 74 -12.16 27.90 2.17
N ASN A 75 -11.84 29.18 2.01
CA ASN A 75 -10.97 29.67 0.92
C ASN A 75 -9.52 29.12 0.98
N GLN A 76 -9.27 28.14 1.86
CA GLN A 76 -7.99 27.48 2.04
C GLN A 76 -8.09 26.08 1.46
N GLN A 77 -7.14 25.73 0.59
CA GLN A 77 -6.99 24.37 0.08
C GLN A 77 -6.49 23.48 1.21
N LEU A 78 -7.41 22.85 1.94
CA LEU A 78 -7.07 21.86 2.96
C LEU A 78 -6.85 20.49 2.30
N ILE A 79 -5.73 19.86 2.63
CA ILE A 79 -5.42 18.50 2.19
C ILE A 79 -5.87 17.53 3.29
N TYR A 80 -6.91 16.75 3.00
CA TYR A 80 -7.38 15.69 3.88
C TYR A 80 -6.70 14.37 3.53
N ARG A 81 -6.20 13.65 4.54
CA ARG A 81 -5.63 12.31 4.38
C ARG A 81 -6.43 11.32 5.22
N PHE A 82 -6.92 10.28 4.56
CA PHE A 82 -7.64 9.20 5.21
C PHE A 82 -6.75 7.96 5.21
N ILE A 83 -6.41 7.48 6.40
CA ILE A 83 -5.55 6.31 6.58
C ILE A 83 -6.44 5.18 7.12
N PRO A 84 -6.74 4.14 6.33
CA PRO A 84 -7.41 2.96 6.85
C PRO A 84 -6.45 2.19 7.76
N VAL A 85 -6.92 1.83 8.96
CA VAL A 85 -6.13 1.15 9.99
C VAL A 85 -6.91 -0.02 10.55
N ILE A 86 -6.23 -1.15 10.76
CA ILE A 86 -6.73 -2.33 11.47
C ILE A 86 -5.86 -2.51 12.71
N PHE A 87 -6.47 -2.42 13.89
CA PHE A 87 -5.81 -2.80 15.14
C PHE A 87 -6.07 -4.28 15.42
N THR A 88 -5.01 -5.02 15.74
CA THR A 88 -5.08 -6.46 15.97
C THR A 88 -4.28 -6.87 17.20
N THR A 89 -4.71 -7.97 17.83
CA THR A 89 -3.95 -8.65 18.89
C THR A 89 -2.97 -9.68 18.33
N ALA A 90 -3.03 -9.95 17.02
CA ALA A 90 -2.11 -10.87 16.36
C ALA A 90 -0.68 -10.30 16.33
N ASN A 91 0.30 -11.18 16.47
CA ASN A 91 1.70 -10.81 16.23
C ASN A 91 1.92 -10.63 14.73
N LEU A 92 2.55 -9.52 14.34
CA LEU A 92 2.89 -9.23 12.95
C LEU A 92 4.34 -9.62 12.68
N TRP A 93 4.56 -10.26 11.54
CA TRP A 93 5.86 -10.73 11.11
C TRP A 93 6.07 -10.33 9.66
N VAL A 94 7.30 -9.95 9.32
CA VAL A 94 7.73 -9.70 7.96
C VAL A 94 8.93 -10.55 7.63
N SER A 95 9.03 -10.94 6.37
CA SER A 95 10.20 -11.61 5.83
C SER A 95 10.57 -10.95 4.52
N ASP A 96 11.87 -10.74 4.33
CA ASP A 96 12.49 -10.18 3.14
C ASP A 96 12.91 -11.26 2.13
N VAL A 97 12.34 -12.47 2.27
CA VAL A 97 12.66 -13.58 1.39
C VAL A 97 12.21 -13.30 -0.04
N ASP A 98 13.16 -13.43 -0.95
CA ASP A 98 12.90 -13.42 -2.38
C ASP A 98 12.14 -14.70 -2.79
N ILE A 99 10.85 -14.55 -3.04
CA ILE A 99 9.96 -15.64 -3.49
C ILE A 99 10.42 -16.21 -4.83
N GLY A 100 11.14 -15.43 -5.65
CA GLY A 100 11.72 -15.90 -6.91
C GLY A 100 12.75 -17.03 -6.74
N LYS A 101 13.27 -17.22 -5.52
CA LYS A 101 14.17 -18.33 -5.16
C LYS A 101 13.42 -19.60 -4.70
N SER A 102 12.09 -19.59 -4.71
CA SER A 102 11.33 -20.79 -4.39
C SER A 102 11.52 -21.85 -5.48
N ASN A 103 11.61 -23.11 -5.05
CA ASN A 103 11.67 -24.22 -5.98
C ASN A 103 10.30 -24.38 -6.66
N LEU A 104 10.26 -24.27 -7.99
CA LEU A 104 9.01 -24.35 -8.76
C LEU A 104 8.32 -25.73 -8.67
N SER A 105 9.04 -26.80 -8.34
CA SER A 105 8.45 -28.14 -8.27
C SER A 105 7.63 -28.37 -6.99
N ASP A 106 8.04 -27.76 -5.87
CA ASP A 106 7.43 -28.01 -4.56
C ASP A 106 7.01 -26.74 -3.81
N GLY A 107 7.29 -25.55 -4.36
CA GLY A 107 7.00 -24.25 -3.77
C GLY A 107 7.80 -23.93 -2.51
N LYS A 108 8.85 -24.70 -2.19
CA LYS A 108 9.61 -24.50 -0.95
C LYS A 108 10.71 -23.48 -1.13
N LEU A 109 10.95 -22.71 -0.07
CA LEU A 109 12.09 -21.81 0.05
C LEU A 109 13.20 -22.52 0.84
N PRO A 110 14.48 -22.29 0.50
CA PRO A 110 15.60 -22.76 1.32
C PRO A 110 15.49 -22.22 2.76
N ASN A 111 15.59 -23.11 3.76
CA ASN A 111 15.37 -22.77 5.17
C ASN A 111 16.35 -21.70 5.70
N ASP A 112 17.54 -21.63 5.13
CA ASP A 112 18.59 -20.67 5.46
C ASP A 112 18.29 -19.25 4.98
N LEU A 113 17.32 -19.07 4.08
CA LEU A 113 16.94 -17.76 3.56
C LEU A 113 15.80 -17.10 4.36
N VAL A 114 15.06 -17.87 5.18
CA VAL A 114 13.85 -17.37 5.84
C VAL A 114 14.18 -16.72 7.18
N ASN A 115 14.36 -15.40 7.17
CA ASN A 115 14.40 -14.60 8.38
C ASN A 115 13.05 -13.90 8.60
N ALA A 116 12.30 -14.33 9.61
CA ALA A 116 11.07 -13.68 10.02
C ALA A 116 11.34 -12.70 11.16
N LYS A 117 11.08 -11.42 10.93
CA LYS A 117 11.20 -10.36 11.95
C LYS A 117 9.83 -9.95 12.44
N LYS A 118 9.65 -9.97 13.77
CA LYS A 118 8.45 -9.39 14.39
C LYS A 118 8.47 -7.87 14.22
N VAL A 119 7.31 -7.29 13.88
CA VAL A 119 7.14 -5.84 13.72
C VAL A 119 5.88 -5.36 14.43
N ASP A 120 5.85 -4.06 14.74
CA ASP A 120 4.74 -3.44 15.45
C ASP A 120 3.56 -3.10 14.54
N TRP A 121 3.85 -2.75 13.28
CA TRP A 121 2.85 -2.49 12.26
C TRP A 121 3.42 -2.67 10.86
N ILE A 122 2.53 -2.89 9.88
CA ILE A 122 2.87 -3.05 8.47
C ILE A 122 1.90 -2.29 7.57
N TRP A 123 2.37 -1.88 6.40
CA TRP A 123 1.51 -1.44 5.30
C TRP A 123 1.18 -2.63 4.41
N PHE A 124 -0.11 -2.94 4.32
CA PHE A 124 -0.62 -3.99 3.46
C PHE A 124 -1.29 -3.38 2.23
N ASN A 125 -0.77 -3.71 1.04
CA ASN A 125 -1.31 -3.21 -0.23
C ASN A 125 -2.31 -4.22 -0.78
N GLN A 126 -3.57 -3.81 -0.94
CA GLN A 126 -4.61 -4.65 -1.50
C GLN A 126 -5.20 -4.04 -2.76
N ASN A 127 -5.39 -4.87 -3.78
CA ASN A 127 -6.20 -4.56 -4.94
C ASN A 127 -7.66 -4.45 -4.49
N ARG A 128 -8.23 -3.26 -4.66
CA ARG A 128 -9.58 -2.92 -4.28
C ARG A 128 -10.51 -3.06 -5.50
N PRO A 129 -11.64 -3.79 -5.39
CA PRO A 129 -12.67 -3.76 -6.43
C PRO A 129 -13.27 -2.35 -6.56
N ASP A 130 -13.73 -1.98 -7.76
CA ASP A 130 -14.29 -0.66 -8.05
C ASP A 130 -15.42 -0.25 -7.11
N THR A 131 -16.20 -1.22 -6.64
CA THR A 131 -17.35 -1.04 -5.72
C THR A 131 -16.97 -0.47 -4.36
N LEU A 132 -15.68 -0.37 -4.03
CA LEU A 132 -15.19 0.23 -2.80
C LEU A 132 -14.50 1.58 -3.05
N SER A 133 -14.67 2.18 -4.23
CA SER A 133 -14.17 3.52 -4.55
C SER A 133 -15.10 4.62 -4.02
N PRO A 134 -14.58 5.69 -3.40
CA PRO A 134 -15.39 6.88 -3.14
C PRO A 134 -15.88 7.48 -4.47
N ASP A 135 -17.13 7.92 -4.51
CA ASP A 135 -17.76 8.44 -5.74
C ASP A 135 -17.09 9.75 -6.20
N LEU A 136 -16.54 10.51 -5.25
CA LEU A 136 -15.84 11.77 -5.52
C LEU A 136 -14.54 11.63 -6.33
N PHE A 137 -13.99 10.43 -6.49
CA PHE A 137 -12.76 10.25 -7.29
C PHE A 137 -12.94 10.59 -8.77
N LEU A 138 -14.19 10.70 -9.26
CA LEU A 138 -14.50 10.90 -10.67
C LEU A 138 -14.61 12.37 -11.11
N LEU A 139 -14.52 13.33 -10.18
CA LEU A 139 -14.88 14.73 -10.47
C LEU A 139 -13.72 15.64 -10.92
N GLY A 140 -12.51 15.13 -11.11
CA GLY A 140 -11.44 15.98 -11.65
C GLY A 140 -10.14 15.27 -11.96
N LYS A 141 -9.92 14.97 -13.25
CA LYS A 141 -8.70 15.27 -14.04
C LYS A 141 -8.62 14.40 -15.30
N GLN A 142 -8.48 15.05 -16.45
CA GLN A 142 -8.31 14.41 -17.76
C GLN A 142 -6.85 14.04 -18.12
N ASN A 143 -5.85 14.34 -17.28
CA ASN A 143 -4.43 14.23 -17.66
C ASN A 143 -3.56 13.51 -16.60
N TYR A 144 -4.00 12.35 -16.10
CA TYR A 144 -3.10 11.53 -15.30
C TYR A 144 -2.37 10.49 -16.18
N PRO A 145 -1.09 10.19 -15.91
CA PRO A 145 -0.34 9.16 -16.65
C PRO A 145 -1.00 7.78 -16.50
N VAL A 146 -0.76 6.86 -17.46
CA VAL A 146 -1.31 5.48 -17.47
C VAL A 146 -1.07 4.73 -16.15
N SER A 147 0.01 5.04 -15.43
CA SER A 147 0.29 4.49 -14.09
C SER A 147 -0.79 4.83 -13.06
N TYR A 148 -1.57 5.89 -13.25
CA TYR A 148 -2.66 6.30 -12.36
C TYR A 148 -3.81 5.30 -12.33
N GLU A 149 -4.14 4.67 -13.45
CA GLU A 149 -5.18 3.63 -13.47
C GLU A 149 -4.77 2.45 -12.58
N TYR A 150 -3.49 2.08 -12.54
CA TYR A 150 -2.99 1.05 -11.63
C TYR A 150 -3.13 1.47 -10.16
N TYR A 151 -2.72 2.70 -9.81
CA TYR A 151 -2.85 3.23 -8.45
C TYR A 151 -4.30 3.48 -8.00
N LYS A 152 -5.24 3.56 -8.94
CA LYS A 152 -6.68 3.67 -8.62
C LYS A 152 -7.18 2.44 -7.86
N PHE A 153 -6.62 1.27 -8.16
CA PHE A 153 -7.03 0.00 -7.56
C PHE A 153 -6.20 -0.39 -6.34
N LEU A 154 -4.98 0.11 -6.19
CA LEU A 154 -4.17 -0.17 -5.01
C LEU A 154 -4.57 0.72 -3.84
N ARG A 155 -4.87 0.11 -2.70
CA ARG A 155 -5.02 0.81 -1.42
C ARG A 155 -4.15 0.17 -0.36
N SER A 156 -3.40 1.01 0.34
CA SER A 156 -2.61 0.61 1.50
C SER A 156 -3.48 0.68 2.75
N VAL A 157 -3.48 -0.38 3.53
CA VAL A 157 -4.10 -0.45 4.86
C VAL A 157 -3.02 -0.70 5.89
N ALA A 158 -2.98 0.12 6.93
CA ALA A 158 -2.10 -0.13 8.06
C ALA A 158 -2.68 -1.27 8.90
N ILE A 159 -1.85 -2.27 9.22
CA ILE A 159 -2.18 -3.30 10.20
C ILE A 159 -1.25 -3.09 11.38
N VAL A 160 -1.83 -2.83 12.54
CA VAL A 160 -1.11 -2.40 13.73
C VAL A 160 -1.36 -3.42 14.84
N GLY A 161 -0.28 -4.04 15.30
CA GLY A 161 -0.30 -4.92 16.46
C GLY A 161 -0.53 -4.12 17.74
N SER A 162 -0.95 -4.80 18.80
CA SER A 162 -1.23 -4.16 20.10
C SER A 162 -0.04 -3.39 20.67
N SER A 163 1.20 -3.87 20.48
CA SER A 163 2.43 -3.17 20.88
C SER A 163 2.72 -1.91 20.07
N GLY A 164 2.18 -1.82 18.85
CA GLY A 164 2.48 -0.78 17.89
C GLY A 164 1.57 0.44 17.93
N VAL A 165 0.45 0.39 18.66
CA VAL A 165 -0.60 1.42 18.63
C VAL A 165 -0.05 2.81 18.90
N GLU A 166 0.70 2.98 19.99
CA GLU A 166 1.26 4.28 20.37
C GLU A 166 2.25 4.77 19.30
N SER A 167 3.20 3.93 18.90
CA SER A 167 4.20 4.27 17.88
C SER A 167 3.59 4.67 16.53
N PHE A 168 2.44 4.08 16.19
CA PHE A 168 1.71 4.36 14.98
C PHE A 168 0.98 5.70 15.09
N LEU A 169 0.27 5.96 16.19
CA LEU A 169 -0.50 7.19 16.37
C LEU A 169 0.38 8.43 16.55
N THR A 170 1.58 8.29 17.08
CA THR A 170 2.53 9.40 17.26
C THR A 170 3.37 9.68 16.02
N LYS A 171 3.16 8.95 14.92
CA LYS A 171 3.95 9.11 13.69
C LYS A 171 3.59 10.40 12.97
N ASP A 172 4.61 11.15 12.56
CA ASP A 172 4.45 12.27 11.61
C ASP A 172 4.25 11.72 10.18
N TYR A 173 2.99 11.43 9.84
CA TYR A 173 2.62 10.91 8.52
C TYR A 173 2.98 11.82 7.35
N PRO A 174 2.77 13.15 7.42
CA PRO A 174 3.25 14.07 6.39
C PRO A 174 4.71 13.84 6.01
N SER A 175 5.62 13.83 6.98
CA SER A 175 7.05 13.61 6.73
C SER A 175 7.37 12.17 6.37
N TYR A 176 6.68 11.20 6.96
CA TYR A 176 6.90 9.79 6.69
C TYR A 176 6.59 9.43 5.22
N LEU A 177 5.43 9.86 4.71
CA LEU A 177 4.99 9.52 3.35
C LEU A 177 5.85 10.21 2.27
N GLN A 178 6.43 11.37 2.56
CA GLN A 178 7.36 12.03 1.62
C GLN A 178 8.67 11.27 1.44
N ASN A 179 9.05 10.43 2.39
CA ASN A 179 10.30 9.68 2.36
C ASN A 179 10.14 8.27 1.79
N THR A 180 8.91 7.74 1.71
CA THR A 180 8.64 6.41 1.14
C THR A 180 8.54 6.41 -0.38
N ASP A 181 8.40 7.58 -1.00
CA ASP A 181 8.31 7.76 -2.46
C ASP A 181 9.71 7.96 -3.12
N LYS A 182 10.80 7.71 -2.38
CA LYS A 182 12.19 7.76 -2.85
C LYS A 182 12.78 6.37 -2.92
#